data_AF-A0A941KIP8-F1
#
_entry.id   AF-A0A941KIP8-F1
#
_cell.length_a   1.000
_cell.length_b   1.000
_cell.length_c   1.000
_cell.angle_alpha   90.00
_cell.angle_beta   90.00
_cell.angle_gamma   90.00
#
_symmetry.space_group_name_H-M   'P 1'
#
loop_
_entity.id
_entity.type
_entity.pdbx_description
1 polymer ?
#
loop_
_entity_poly.entity_id
_entity_poly.type
_entity_poly.pdbx_seq_one_letter_code
_entity_poly.pdbx_strand_id
1 'polypeptide(L)'
;MMEAVFERYPKLRILSQWAAEHSISLTVLPGPEHCGEPDAKTLRILAQHGEMRLTVFDEYGDARSENTLLCLLLIQNEIAELELGSYKAWARAHGLDETPVSRQIYEINRATAEQIMRDLGAIPEVISALDWQLNAGAVQALRQLGR
;
A
#
# COMPACT_ATOMS: atom_id res chain seq x y z
N MET A 1 -14.19 -14.14 11.34
CA MET A 1 -12.79 -13.81 11.70
C MET A 1 -12.54 -12.31 11.56
N MET A 2 -12.84 -11.68 10.42
CA MET A 2 -12.78 -10.22 10.22
C MET A 2 -13.56 -9.43 11.29
N GLU A 3 -14.77 -9.89 11.66
CA GLU A 3 -15.61 -9.18 12.64
C GLU A 3 -14.95 -9.07 14.02
N ALA A 4 -14.28 -10.12 14.50
CA ALA A 4 -13.54 -10.09 15.77
C ALA A 4 -12.33 -9.14 15.70
N VAL A 5 -11.70 -8.99 14.52
CA VAL A 5 -10.65 -8.00 14.30
C VAL A 5 -11.21 -6.59 14.39
N PHE A 6 -12.39 -6.34 13.83
CA PHE A 6 -13.05 -5.03 13.93
C PHE A 6 -13.56 -4.71 15.33
N GLU A 7 -14.01 -5.69 16.11
CA GLU A 7 -14.35 -5.48 17.53
C GLU A 7 -13.13 -5.04 18.33
N ARG A 8 -11.97 -5.66 18.09
CA ARG A 8 -10.72 -5.32 18.77
C ARG A 8 -10.08 -4.04 18.24
N TYR A 9 -10.22 -3.75 16.95
CA TYR A 9 -9.63 -2.61 16.25
C TYR A 9 -10.69 -1.85 15.42
N PRO A 10 -11.60 -1.11 16.09
CA PRO A 10 -12.76 -0.50 15.43
C PRO A 10 -12.40 0.53 14.36
N LYS A 11 -11.23 1.17 14.44
CA LYS A 11 -10.75 2.08 13.40
C LYS A 11 -10.59 1.41 12.03
N LEU A 12 -10.34 0.10 11.97
CA LEU A 12 -10.27 -0.63 10.70
C LEU A 12 -11.60 -0.63 9.94
N ARG A 13 -12.74 -0.43 10.61
CA ARG A 13 -14.03 -0.25 9.94
C ARG A 13 -14.06 1.01 9.08
N ILE A 14 -13.35 2.07 9.48
CA ILE A 14 -13.26 3.31 8.70
C ILE A 14 -12.58 3.01 7.36
N LEU A 15 -11.45 2.29 7.39
CA LEU A 15 -10.74 1.89 6.17
C LEU A 15 -11.56 0.92 5.31
N SER A 16 -12.24 -0.04 5.94
CA SER A 16 -13.13 -0.98 5.23
C SER A 16 -14.31 -0.29 4.57
N GLN A 17 -14.91 0.70 5.24
CA GLN A 17 -16.02 1.47 4.71
C GLN A 17 -15.54 2.35 3.57
N TRP A 18 -14.40 3.05 3.73
CA TRP A 18 -13.78 3.84 2.66
C TRP A 18 -13.51 2.99 1.41
N ALA A 19 -12.95 1.78 1.58
CA ALA A 19 -12.72 0.87 0.47
C ALA A 19 -14.02 0.48 -0.25
N ALA A 20 -15.11 0.25 0.49
CA ALA A 20 -16.41 -0.07 -0.07
C ALA A 20 -17.06 1.13 -0.81
N GLU A 21 -16.98 2.33 -0.22
CA GLU A 21 -17.49 3.57 -0.81
C GLU A 21 -16.85 3.87 -2.17
N HIS A 22 -15.56 3.58 -2.31
CA HIS A 22 -14.82 3.75 -3.57
C HIS A 22 -14.81 2.52 -4.48
N SER A 23 -15.53 1.45 -4.11
CA SER A 23 -15.58 0.17 -4.83
C SER A 23 -14.18 -0.39 -5.14
N ILE A 24 -13.28 -0.33 -4.15
CA ILE A 24 -11.89 -0.75 -4.31
C ILE A 24 -11.78 -2.27 -4.41
N SER A 25 -11.13 -2.74 -5.46
CA SER A 25 -10.65 -4.11 -5.61
C SER A 25 -9.16 -4.09 -5.94
N LEU A 26 -8.40 -4.97 -5.28
CA LEU A 26 -6.95 -5.04 -5.42
C LEU A 26 -6.54 -6.40 -5.99
N THR A 27 -5.59 -6.37 -6.93
CA THR A 27 -4.89 -7.57 -7.38
C THR A 27 -3.40 -7.34 -7.24
N VAL A 28 -2.69 -8.32 -6.69
CA VAL A 28 -1.24 -8.29 -6.58
C VAL A 28 -0.64 -8.90 -7.84
N LEU A 29 0.21 -8.14 -8.51
CA LEU A 29 0.97 -8.56 -9.69
C LEU A 29 2.46 -8.69 -9.32
N PRO A 30 3.25 -9.45 -10.10
CA PRO A 30 4.69 -9.38 -10.02
C PRO A 30 5.18 -7.93 -10.09
N GLY A 31 6.24 -7.60 -9.34
CA GLY A 31 6.88 -6.30 -9.41
C GLY A 31 7.48 -6.01 -10.79
N PRO A 32 7.91 -4.76 -11.03
CA PRO A 32 8.51 -4.37 -12.31
C PRO A 32 9.76 -5.21 -12.60
N GLU A 33 9.88 -5.66 -13.85
CA GLU A 33 11.10 -6.35 -14.30
C GLU A 33 12.33 -5.45 -14.08
N HIS A 34 13.45 -6.05 -13.72
CA HIS A 34 14.73 -5.36 -13.52
C HIS A 34 14.77 -4.29 -12.41
N CYS A 35 13.78 -4.24 -11.51
CA CYS A 35 13.83 -3.32 -10.36
C CYS A 35 14.90 -3.68 -9.30
N GLY A 36 15.46 -4.89 -9.36
CA GLY A 36 16.52 -5.34 -8.46
C GLY A 36 16.02 -5.84 -7.10
N GLU A 37 14.77 -5.55 -6.73
CA GLU A 37 14.21 -5.91 -5.43
C GLU A 37 13.21 -7.08 -5.52
N PRO A 38 13.47 -8.21 -4.83
CA PRO A 38 12.56 -9.36 -4.84
C PRO A 38 11.21 -9.07 -4.17
N ASP A 39 11.19 -8.08 -3.28
CA ASP A 39 10.03 -7.70 -2.48
C ASP A 39 9.16 -6.65 -3.19
N ALA A 40 9.56 -6.19 -4.37
CA ALA A 40 8.72 -5.33 -5.19
C ALA A 40 7.47 -6.09 -5.65
N LYS A 41 6.30 -5.46 -5.49
CA LYS A 41 5.00 -5.96 -5.93
C LYS A 41 4.23 -4.82 -6.56
N THR A 42 3.57 -5.08 -7.69
CA THR A 42 2.67 -4.08 -8.29
C THR A 42 1.25 -4.36 -7.84
N LEU A 43 0.65 -3.40 -7.13
CA LEU A 43 -0.76 -3.43 -6.78
C LEU A 43 -1.57 -2.82 -7.92
N ARG A 44 -2.42 -3.64 -8.55
CA ARG A 44 -3.44 -3.18 -9.48
C ARG A 44 -4.68 -2.80 -8.70
N ILE A 45 -5.04 -1.53 -8.75
CA ILE A 45 -6.14 -0.91 -8.01
C ILE A 45 -7.28 -0.67 -9.00
N LEU A 46 -8.36 -1.42 -8.86
CA LEU A 46 -9.61 -1.15 -9.57
C LEU A 46 -10.51 -0.33 -8.66
N ALA A 47 -10.95 0.82 -9.15
CA ALA A 47 -11.85 1.72 -8.45
C ALA A 47 -12.92 2.24 -9.43
N GLN A 48 -13.90 2.98 -8.90
CA GLN A 48 -14.97 3.58 -9.70
C GLN A 48 -14.49 4.49 -10.86
N HIS A 49 -13.30 5.08 -10.74
CA HIS A 49 -12.71 6.00 -11.71
C HIS A 49 -11.75 5.34 -12.71
N GLY A 50 -11.50 4.04 -12.58
CA GLY A 50 -10.64 3.29 -13.48
C GLY A 50 -9.61 2.42 -12.77
N GLU A 51 -8.62 1.96 -13.54
CA GLU A 51 -7.50 1.17 -13.05
C GLU A 51 -6.29 2.07 -12.79
N MET A 52 -5.67 1.87 -11.63
CA MET A 52 -4.39 2.46 -11.24
C MET A 52 -3.38 1.36 -10.89
N ARG A 53 -2.09 1.67 -10.97
CA ARG A 53 -1.01 0.73 -10.63
C ARG A 53 0.05 1.42 -9.81
N LEU A 54 0.34 0.85 -8.64
CA LEU A 54 1.33 1.38 -7.72
C LEU A 54 2.23 0.25 -7.26
N THR A 55 3.54 0.46 -7.31
CA THR A 55 4.53 -0.52 -6.86
C THR A 55 4.81 -0.29 -5.38
N VAL A 56 4.73 -1.34 -4.58
CA VAL A 56 5.08 -1.33 -3.16
C VAL A 56 6.24 -2.28 -2.91
N PHE A 57 7.02 -2.01 -1.86
CA PHE A 57 8.12 -2.86 -1.42
C PHE A 57 7.69 -3.59 -0.15
N ASP A 58 7.43 -4.89 -0.29
CA ASP A 58 6.74 -5.71 0.68
C ASP A 58 7.67 -6.77 1.30
N GLU A 59 8.50 -6.34 2.25
CA GLU A 59 9.43 -7.22 2.98
C GLU A 59 8.72 -8.30 3.82
N TYR A 60 7.45 -8.07 4.19
CA TYR A 60 6.70 -8.92 5.13
C TYR A 60 5.72 -9.89 4.44
N GLY A 61 5.57 -9.83 3.12
CA GLY A 61 4.61 -10.66 2.38
C GLY A 61 3.15 -10.27 2.63
N ASP A 62 2.91 -8.98 2.87
CA ASP A 62 1.62 -8.37 3.14
C ASP A 62 0.77 -8.13 1.88
N ALA A 63 1.41 -8.00 0.71
CA ALA A 63 0.76 -7.79 -0.57
C ALA A 63 0.05 -9.09 -1.00
N ARG A 64 -1.19 -9.25 -0.52
CA ARG A 64 -2.08 -10.39 -0.79
C ARG A 64 -3.43 -9.93 -1.30
N SER A 65 -3.87 -10.50 -2.42
CA SER A 65 -5.10 -10.06 -3.12
C SER A 65 -6.36 -10.28 -2.28
N GLU A 66 -6.36 -11.28 -1.40
CA GLU A 66 -7.42 -11.62 -0.46
C GLU A 66 -7.48 -10.69 0.77
N ASN A 67 -6.48 -9.82 0.96
CA ASN A 67 -6.39 -8.90 2.10
C ASN A 67 -6.30 -7.44 1.65
N THR A 68 -7.42 -6.94 1.11
CA THR A 68 -7.54 -5.56 0.60
C THR A 68 -7.13 -4.51 1.64
N LEU A 69 -7.50 -4.69 2.91
CA LEU A 69 -7.16 -3.72 3.96
C LEU A 69 -5.65 -3.61 4.18
N LEU A 70 -4.96 -4.74 4.19
CA LEU A 70 -3.51 -4.77 4.33
C LEU A 70 -2.81 -4.15 3.11
N CYS A 71 -3.30 -4.43 1.90
CA CYS A 71 -2.79 -3.79 0.69
C CYS A 71 -3.05 -2.27 0.66
N LEU A 72 -4.18 -1.79 1.18
CA LEU A 72 -4.46 -0.36 1.31
C LEU A 72 -3.48 0.33 2.27
N LEU A 73 -3.06 -0.35 3.33
CA LEU A 73 -2.05 0.17 4.25
C LEU A 73 -0.67 0.23 3.58
N LEU A 74 -0.32 -0.76 2.75
CA LEU A 74 0.91 -0.69 1.93
C LEU A 74 0.87 0.51 0.98
N ILE A 75 -0.27 0.75 0.32
CA ILE A 75 -0.45 1.93 -0.56
C ILE A 75 -0.30 3.22 0.25
N GLN A 76 -0.92 3.31 1.43
CA GLN A 76 -0.81 4.48 2.30
C GLN A 76 0.64 4.76 2.70
N ASN A 77 1.40 3.74 3.10
CA ASN A 77 2.81 3.90 3.46
C ASN A 77 3.65 4.35 2.27
N GLU A 78 3.45 3.75 1.10
CA GLU A 78 4.15 4.15 -0.12
C GLU A 78 3.86 5.62 -0.48
N ILE A 79 2.60 6.05 -0.39
CA ILE A 79 2.22 7.45 -0.62
C ILE A 79 2.93 8.38 0.37
N ALA A 80 2.98 8.01 1.65
CA ALA A 80 3.69 8.80 2.66
C ALA A 80 5.20 8.92 2.34
N GLU A 81 5.87 7.83 1.95
CA GLU A 81 7.28 7.87 1.55
C GLU A 81 7.53 8.76 0.32
N LEU A 82 6.60 8.77 -0.64
CA LEU A 82 6.67 9.64 -1.83
C LEU A 82 6.51 11.13 -1.49
N GLU A 83 5.70 11.46 -0.48
CA GLU A 83 5.47 12.85 -0.04
C GLU A 83 6.65 13.42 0.76
N LEU A 84 7.40 12.57 1.47
CA LEU A 84 8.48 12.99 2.37
C LEU A 84 9.75 13.45 1.65
N GLY A 85 9.93 13.19 0.34
CA GLY A 85 11.22 13.52 -0.25
C GLY A 85 11.40 13.42 -1.76
N SER A 86 12.63 13.78 -2.14
CA SER A 86 13.12 13.58 -3.50
C SER A 86 13.25 12.10 -3.86
N TYR A 87 13.34 11.78 -5.15
CA TYR A 87 13.68 10.45 -5.65
C TYR A 87 14.82 9.76 -4.87
N LYS A 88 15.88 10.48 -4.49
CA LYS A 88 17.02 9.90 -3.75
C LYS A 88 16.62 9.44 -2.33
N ALA A 89 15.74 10.19 -1.67
CA ALA A 89 15.26 9.84 -0.34
C ALA A 89 14.35 8.61 -0.40
N TRP A 90 13.42 8.60 -1.35
CA TRP A 90 12.54 7.47 -1.63
C TRP A 90 13.33 6.20 -1.99
N ALA A 91 14.28 6.29 -2.92
CA ALA A 91 15.09 5.14 -3.32
C ALA A 91 15.86 4.55 -2.12
N ARG A 92 16.43 5.42 -1.27
CA ARG A 92 17.12 5.00 -0.06
C ARG A 92 16.18 4.35 0.97
N ALA A 93 14.96 4.85 1.12
CA ALA A 93 13.97 4.29 2.05
C ALA A 93 13.61 2.84 1.68
N HIS A 94 13.63 2.51 0.40
CA HIS A 94 13.35 1.17 -0.13
C HIS A 94 14.59 0.33 -0.42
N GLY A 95 15.78 0.78 -0.04
CA GLY A 95 17.03 0.04 -0.30
C GLY A 95 17.46 0.00 -1.77
N LEU A 96 16.85 0.79 -2.65
CA LEU A 96 17.06 0.76 -4.08
C LEU A 96 18.34 1.47 -4.53
N ASP A 97 19.01 0.88 -5.51
CA ASP A 97 20.02 1.59 -6.30
C ASP A 97 19.40 2.70 -7.15
N GLU A 98 20.15 3.79 -7.35
CA GLU A 98 19.73 4.91 -8.19
C GLU A 98 19.87 4.58 -9.68
N THR A 99 18.92 3.82 -10.24
CA THR A 99 18.91 3.38 -11.63
C THR A 99 17.81 4.10 -12.44
N PRO A 100 17.86 4.05 -13.78
CA PRO A 100 16.74 4.52 -14.60
C PRO A 100 15.42 3.81 -14.29
N VAL A 101 15.47 2.51 -13.93
CA VAL A 101 14.28 1.71 -13.60
C VAL A 101 13.65 2.19 -12.29
N SER A 102 14.43 2.33 -11.21
CA SER A 102 13.90 2.82 -9.93
C SER A 102 13.40 4.27 -10.04
N ARG A 103 14.02 5.10 -10.88
CA ARG A 103 13.49 6.44 -11.21
C ARG A 103 12.14 6.37 -11.92
N GLN A 104 12.00 5.50 -12.91
CA GLN A 104 10.72 5.32 -13.60
C GLN A 104 9.62 4.85 -12.66
N ILE A 105 9.93 3.91 -11.75
CA ILE A 105 9.00 3.45 -10.72
C ILE A 105 8.58 4.62 -9.82
N TYR A 106 9.52 5.41 -9.33
CA TYR A 106 9.23 6.61 -8.52
C TYR A 106 8.27 7.58 -9.23
N GLU A 107 8.53 7.88 -10.51
CA GLU A 107 7.70 8.80 -11.29
C GLU A 107 6.28 8.26 -11.52
N ILE A 108 6.15 6.97 -11.83
CA ILE A 108 4.85 6.29 -11.98
C ILE A 108 4.10 6.27 -10.65
N ASN A 109 4.78 5.89 -9.56
CA ASN A 109 4.20 5.82 -8.23
C ASN A 109 3.72 7.20 -7.78
N ARG A 110 4.51 8.25 -7.99
CA ARG A 110 4.15 9.63 -7.66
C ARG A 110 2.93 10.10 -8.46
N ALA A 111 2.91 9.89 -9.78
CA ALA A 111 1.75 10.23 -10.60
C ALA A 111 0.49 9.46 -10.16
N THR A 112 0.65 8.19 -9.78
CA THR A 112 -0.44 7.35 -9.29
C THR A 112 -0.92 7.81 -7.91
N ALA A 113 -0.03 8.21 -7.00
CA ALA A 113 -0.39 8.77 -5.71
C ALA A 113 -1.21 10.06 -5.87
N GLU A 114 -0.79 10.95 -6.77
CA GLU A 114 -1.55 12.15 -7.12
C GLU A 114 -2.92 11.80 -7.72
N GLN A 115 -3.00 10.75 -8.54
CA GLN A 115 -4.28 10.26 -9.07
C GLN A 115 -5.19 9.70 -7.98
N ILE A 116 -4.68 8.86 -7.07
CA ILE A 116 -5.43 8.33 -5.93
C ILE A 116 -6.00 9.47 -5.10
N MET A 117 -5.17 10.46 -4.74
CA MET A 117 -5.61 11.60 -3.94
C MET A 117 -6.70 12.42 -4.65
N ARG A 118 -6.59 12.59 -5.96
CA ARG A 118 -7.56 13.34 -6.78
C ARG A 118 -8.90 12.60 -6.92
N ASP A 119 -8.84 11.30 -7.22
CA ASP A 119 -10.00 10.51 -7.64
C ASP A 119 -10.71 9.84 -6.45
N LEU A 120 -9.96 9.51 -5.39
CA LEU A 120 -10.45 8.77 -4.21
C LEU A 120 -10.30 9.57 -2.91
N GLY A 121 -9.51 10.63 -2.88
CA GLY A 121 -9.16 11.33 -1.65
C GLY A 121 -8.13 10.56 -0.80
N ALA A 122 -7.86 11.07 0.40
CA ALA A 122 -6.88 10.47 1.29
C ALA A 122 -7.37 9.11 1.84
N ILE A 123 -6.49 8.11 1.79
CA ILE A 123 -6.73 6.82 2.46
C ILE A 123 -6.72 7.08 3.98
N PRO A 124 -7.74 6.66 4.74
CA PRO A 124 -7.81 6.91 6.18
C PRO A 124 -6.61 6.33 6.95
N GLU A 125 -5.93 7.16 7.74
CA GLU A 125 -4.85 6.72 8.64
C GLU A 125 -5.45 6.05 9.88
N VAL A 126 -5.56 4.72 9.82
CA VAL A 126 -6.18 3.91 10.88
C VAL A 126 -5.18 3.13 11.72
N ILE A 127 -3.91 3.10 11.30
CA ILE A 127 -2.79 2.44 11.97
C ILE A 127 -1.65 3.44 12.10
N SER A 128 -1.04 3.50 13.27
CA SER A 128 0.12 4.38 13.49
C SER A 128 1.37 3.82 12.81
N ALA A 129 2.29 4.70 12.39
CA ALA A 129 3.60 4.29 11.90
C ALA A 129 4.35 3.37 12.90
N LEU A 130 4.17 3.59 14.21
CA LEU A 130 4.77 2.76 15.25
C LEU A 130 4.20 1.33 15.25
N ASP A 131 2.87 1.18 15.15
CA ASP A 131 2.24 -0.15 15.08
C ASP A 131 2.67 -0.92 13.83
N TRP A 132 2.84 -0.19 12.71
CA TRP A 132 3.38 -0.73 11.46
C TRP A 132 4.81 -1.25 11.64
N GLN A 133 5.71 -0.39 12.13
CA GLN A 133 7.13 -0.71 12.35
C GLN A 133 7.32 -1.87 13.33
N LEU A 134 6.51 -1.96 14.38
CA LEU A 134 6.61 -3.02 15.39
C LEU A 134 5.89 -4.31 15.02
N ASN A 135 5.25 -4.40 13.84
CA ASN A 135 4.38 -5.53 13.47
C ASN A 135 3.41 -5.87 14.61
N ALA A 136 2.71 -4.86 15.10
CA ALA A 136 1.89 -4.95 16.30
C ALA A 136 0.43 -4.58 16.01
N GLY A 137 -0.43 -4.89 16.98
CA GLY A 137 -1.80 -4.41 16.99
C GLY A 137 -2.62 -4.79 15.76
N ALA A 138 -3.23 -3.80 15.14
CA ALA A 138 -4.14 -3.97 14.01
C ALA A 138 -3.44 -4.58 12.78
N VAL A 139 -2.18 -4.23 12.51
CA VAL A 139 -1.42 -4.78 11.37
C VAL A 139 -1.23 -6.28 11.54
N GLN A 140 -0.78 -6.70 12.71
CA GLN A 140 -0.57 -8.12 13.00
C GLN A 140 -1.88 -8.91 12.91
N ALA A 141 -2.98 -8.35 13.42
CA ALA A 141 -4.29 -8.97 13.33
C ALA A 141 -4.73 -9.14 11.87
N LEU A 142 -4.56 -8.10 11.03
CA LEU A 142 -4.82 -8.20 9.59
C LEU A 142 -3.93 -9.25 8.92
N ARG A 143 -2.64 -9.34 9.29
CA ARG A 143 -1.71 -10.33 8.73
C ARG A 143 -2.18 -11.77 8.96
N GLN A 144 -2.82 -12.03 10.11
CA GLN A 144 -3.34 -13.35 10.48
C GLN A 144 -4.63 -13.75 9.75
N LEU A 145 -5.39 -12.80 9.18
CA LEU A 145 -6.65 -13.10 8.48
C LEU A 145 -6.48 -13.82 7.14
N GLY A 146 -5.29 -13.74 6.54
CA GLY A 146 -4.95 -14.38 5.26
C GLY A 146 -3.99 -15.57 5.41
N ARG A 147 -3.92 -16.18 6.59
CA ARG A 147 -3.23 -17.46 6.83
C ARG A 147 -4.27 -18.56 6.98
#